data_AF-A0A1G7N5L3-F1
#
_entry.id   AF-A0A1G7N5L3-F1
#
_cell.length_a   1.000
_cell.length_b   1.000
_cell.length_c   1.000
_cell.angle_alpha   90.00
_cell.angle_beta   90.00
_cell.angle_gamma   90.00
#
_symmetry.space_group_name_H-M   'P 1'
#
loop_
_entity.id
_entity.type
_entity.pdbx_description
1 polymer ?
#
loop_
_entity_poly.entity_id
_entity_poly.type
_entity_poly.pdbx_seq_one_letter_code
_entity_poly.pdbx_strand_id
1 'polypeptide(L)'
;MKKLLVPFFALFLFSCGNMSKQNATDSQNDSLWAEKTTAETAKPMPPVYVVCDVYGEKFLLRQRFDEDEKPSAPDSLNKYKFVIYKRKPHAVSFLRFQPENAEMNTGRDSYRNFDNLSGWLYTMDSGKLLENPKDEWDAIWDAALLVDDLFLKQNDILPFKDESAPTADIKVALEKKYGRKIKSVVSSQAFGEKGEYLFVNVQFFNKGAEALGVTALCKNGSLLATKDFPAAWNDESVWRVDDEGEFHGLQLDLATLCNGVLTLYTANFGAEGTNYASYVIKDGSFADGGLSDTFYQSPE
;
A
#
# COMPACT_ATOMS: atom_id res chain seq x y z
N MET A 1 11.25 27.28 -69.43
CA MET A 1 10.20 27.65 -70.40
C MET A 1 9.34 26.43 -70.68
N LYS A 2 8.03 26.67 -70.88
CA LYS A 2 6.94 25.70 -71.04
C LYS A 2 6.99 24.89 -72.35
N LYS A 3 6.14 23.84 -72.36
CA LYS A 3 5.49 23.10 -73.46
C LYS A 3 6.05 21.67 -73.60
N LEU A 4 5.38 20.61 -73.16
CA LEU A 4 4.02 20.11 -73.48
C LEU A 4 3.87 19.74 -74.96
N LEU A 5 3.87 18.43 -75.26
CA LEU A 5 3.07 17.86 -76.34
C LEU A 5 2.88 16.34 -76.13
N VAL A 6 1.61 15.93 -76.21
CA VAL A 6 1.07 14.56 -76.22
C VAL A 6 0.64 14.27 -77.66
N PRO A 7 0.72 13.01 -78.12
CA PRO A 7 -0.47 12.28 -78.59
C PRO A 7 -0.44 10.80 -78.08
N PHE A 8 -1.50 10.19 -77.54
CA PHE A 8 -2.82 9.76 -78.04
C PHE A 8 -2.83 8.59 -79.05
N PHE A 9 -3.78 7.66 -78.79
CA PHE A 9 -4.19 6.41 -79.48
C PHE A 9 -3.36 5.13 -79.18
N ALA A 10 -3.94 3.95 -78.92
CA ALA A 10 -5.30 3.48 -78.64
C ALA A 10 -5.27 1.95 -78.35
N LEU A 11 -6.20 1.48 -77.49
CA LEU A 11 -6.98 0.21 -77.46
C LEU A 11 -6.28 -1.15 -77.80
N PHE A 12 -6.55 -2.31 -77.18
CA PHE A 12 -7.81 -2.91 -76.70
C PHE A 12 -7.52 -4.09 -75.72
N LEU A 13 -8.38 -4.18 -74.70
CA LEU A 13 -8.91 -5.28 -73.88
C LEU A 13 -8.30 -6.71 -73.83
N PHE A 14 -8.23 -7.20 -72.59
CA PHE A 14 -8.74 -8.46 -71.98
C PHE A 14 -7.64 -9.02 -71.05
N SER A 15 -7.86 -9.50 -69.83
CA SER A 15 -9.05 -9.92 -69.09
C SER A 15 -8.63 -10.04 -67.61
N CYS A 16 -9.53 -9.59 -66.72
CA CYS A 16 -9.84 -10.03 -65.36
C CYS A 16 -8.78 -10.71 -64.47
N GLY A 17 -8.44 -10.00 -63.38
CA GLY A 17 -7.88 -10.58 -62.14
C GLY A 17 -7.60 -9.47 -61.14
N ASN A 18 -8.53 -9.25 -60.21
CA ASN A 18 -8.65 -8.07 -59.35
C ASN A 18 -7.42 -7.72 -58.49
N MET A 19 -7.18 -6.40 -58.43
CA MET A 19 -6.54 -5.54 -57.41
C MET A 19 -5.75 -6.22 -56.28
N SER A 20 -4.41 -6.07 -56.16
CA SER A 20 -3.65 -4.86 -55.74
C SER A 20 -4.07 -4.38 -54.34
N LYS A 21 -3.21 -4.15 -53.33
CA LYS A 21 -1.83 -3.65 -53.39
C LYS A 21 -1.19 -3.68 -51.98
N GLN A 22 0.12 -3.96 -51.98
CA GLN A 22 1.22 -3.27 -51.26
C GLN A 22 1.24 -3.13 -49.72
N ASN A 23 2.29 -3.76 -49.18
CA ASN A 23 3.37 -3.21 -48.35
C ASN A 23 3.02 -2.46 -47.05
N ALA A 24 3.43 -3.05 -45.92
CA ALA A 24 4.31 -2.43 -44.93
C ALA A 24 4.77 -3.51 -43.94
N THR A 25 6.06 -3.84 -43.96
CA THR A 25 6.75 -4.47 -42.82
C THR A 25 6.99 -3.38 -41.79
N ASP A 26 6.26 -3.42 -40.69
CA ASP A 26 6.54 -2.67 -39.48
C ASP A 26 6.33 -3.56 -38.26
N SER A 27 7.22 -3.37 -37.27
CA SER A 27 7.14 -3.77 -35.87
C SER A 27 6.83 -5.24 -35.52
N GLN A 28 7.87 -6.04 -35.28
CA GLN A 28 7.79 -7.10 -34.27
C GLN A 28 8.16 -6.51 -32.90
N ASN A 29 7.18 -5.89 -32.27
CA ASN A 29 7.02 -5.88 -30.82
C ASN A 29 5.54 -5.66 -30.53
N ASP A 30 5.06 -6.23 -29.44
CA ASP A 30 3.67 -6.20 -28.96
C ASP A 30 2.72 -7.26 -29.54
N SER A 31 2.72 -8.44 -28.91
CA SER A 31 1.49 -9.14 -28.50
C SER A 31 1.81 -10.42 -27.72
N LEU A 32 2.21 -10.24 -26.46
CA LEU A 32 2.05 -11.27 -25.41
C LEU A 32 0.86 -10.96 -24.47
N TRP A 33 0.02 -10.01 -24.88
CA TRP A 33 -1.26 -9.69 -24.24
C TRP A 33 -2.38 -9.84 -25.26
N ALA A 34 -2.53 -11.07 -25.79
CA ALA A 34 -3.74 -11.45 -26.49
C ALA A 34 -4.76 -11.98 -25.48
N GLU A 35 -5.92 -11.35 -25.52
CA GLU A 35 -7.09 -11.49 -24.65
C GLU A 35 -7.42 -12.95 -24.29
N LYS A 36 -7.65 -13.15 -22.99
CA LYS A 36 -8.54 -14.21 -22.51
C LYS A 36 -9.77 -13.54 -21.89
N THR A 37 -10.84 -13.50 -22.67
CA THR A 37 -12.19 -13.25 -22.17
C THR A 37 -12.63 -14.49 -21.40
N THR A 38 -12.64 -14.46 -20.06
CA THR A 38 -13.29 -15.48 -19.23
C THR A 38 -13.74 -14.88 -17.91
N ALA A 39 -15.06 -14.70 -17.76
CA ALA A 39 -15.81 -14.32 -16.56
C ALA A 39 -15.38 -12.99 -15.90
N GLU A 40 -16.36 -12.17 -15.52
CA GLU A 40 -16.13 -11.10 -14.56
C GLU A 40 -15.70 -11.77 -13.24
N THR A 41 -14.38 -11.97 -13.09
CA THR A 41 -13.80 -12.50 -11.87
C THR A 41 -14.16 -11.49 -10.80
N ALA A 42 -14.98 -11.92 -9.83
CA ALA A 42 -15.40 -11.05 -8.75
C ALA A 42 -14.15 -10.37 -8.17
N LYS A 43 -14.18 -9.05 -8.09
CA LYS A 43 -13.10 -8.27 -7.49
C LYS A 43 -13.35 -8.20 -5.99
N PRO A 44 -12.33 -8.44 -5.14
CA PRO A 44 -12.48 -8.28 -3.71
C PRO A 44 -12.85 -6.83 -3.38
N MET A 45 -13.57 -6.65 -2.28
CA MET A 45 -13.73 -5.34 -1.67
C MET A 45 -12.34 -4.73 -1.42
N PRO A 46 -12.16 -3.43 -1.68
CA PRO A 46 -10.92 -2.75 -1.30
C PRO A 46 -10.67 -2.94 0.20
N PRO A 47 -9.46 -3.36 0.61
CA PRO A 47 -9.13 -3.40 2.03
C PRO A 47 -9.15 -1.97 2.60
N VAL A 48 -9.52 -1.82 3.87
CA VAL A 48 -9.60 -0.51 4.54
C VAL A 48 -9.05 -0.61 5.96
N TYR A 49 -8.32 0.40 6.44
CA TYR A 49 -7.90 0.41 7.84
C TYR A 49 -9.05 0.82 8.76
N VAL A 50 -9.09 0.21 9.94
CA VAL A 50 -10.12 0.45 10.97
C VAL A 50 -9.48 0.77 12.31
N VAL A 51 -10.12 1.65 13.07
CA VAL A 51 -9.72 1.94 14.46
C VAL A 51 -10.13 0.74 15.31
N CYS A 52 -9.25 0.30 16.22
CA CYS A 52 -9.54 -0.77 17.16
C CYS A 52 -9.99 -0.17 18.50
N ASP A 53 -10.92 -0.84 19.19
CA ASP A 53 -11.10 -0.58 20.62
C ASP A 53 -9.89 -1.11 21.42
N VAL A 54 -9.89 -0.83 22.72
CA VAL A 54 -8.73 -1.09 23.59
C VAL A 54 -8.27 -2.56 23.57
N TYR A 55 -9.17 -3.51 23.33
CA TYR A 55 -8.88 -4.95 23.37
C TYR A 55 -8.99 -5.67 22.01
N GLY A 56 -9.45 -4.97 20.97
CA GLY A 56 -9.78 -5.56 19.68
C GLY A 56 -11.02 -6.45 19.74
N GLU A 57 -12.03 -6.07 20.53
CA GLU A 57 -13.36 -6.68 20.50
C GLU A 57 -14.22 -6.04 19.40
N LYS A 58 -13.96 -4.77 19.13
CA LYS A 58 -14.66 -3.98 18.13
C LYS A 58 -13.70 -3.22 17.23
N PHE A 59 -14.17 -3.00 16.01
CA PHE A 59 -13.44 -2.28 14.97
C PHE A 59 -14.36 -1.26 14.32
N LEU A 60 -13.87 -0.04 14.15
CA LEU A 60 -14.63 1.07 13.60
C LEU A 60 -14.05 1.45 12.24
N LEU A 61 -14.84 1.21 11.19
CA LEU A 61 -14.63 1.86 9.90
C LEU A 61 -15.15 3.30 10.01
N ARG A 62 -14.23 4.23 10.25
CA ARG A 62 -14.57 5.63 10.50
C ARG A 62 -15.35 6.22 9.34
N GLN A 63 -16.47 6.87 9.64
CA GLN A 63 -17.18 7.67 8.67
C GLN A 63 -17.85 8.83 9.37
N ARG A 64 -17.56 10.05 8.92
CA ARG A 64 -18.21 11.26 9.42
C ARG A 64 -19.50 11.48 8.65
N PHE A 65 -20.57 11.66 9.40
CA PHE A 65 -21.90 12.03 8.92
C PHE A 65 -22.30 13.31 9.64
N ASP A 66 -23.13 14.13 9.02
CA ASP A 66 -23.73 15.27 9.72
C ASP A 66 -24.63 14.76 10.87
N GLU A 67 -24.76 15.52 11.96
CA GLU A 67 -25.41 15.08 13.22
C GLU A 67 -26.85 14.55 13.03
N ASP A 68 -27.56 15.03 12.00
CA ASP A 68 -28.93 14.65 11.69
C ASP A 68 -29.05 13.46 10.71
N GLU A 69 -27.93 13.00 10.15
CA GLU A 69 -27.91 11.94 9.16
C GLU A 69 -27.88 10.56 9.84
N LYS A 70 -28.93 9.77 9.60
CA LYS A 70 -28.97 8.35 9.97
C LYS A 70 -28.65 7.52 8.73
N PRO A 71 -27.38 7.17 8.51
CA PRO A 71 -27.01 6.45 7.30
C PRO A 71 -27.65 5.05 7.32
N SER A 72 -28.26 4.68 6.20
CA SER A 72 -28.62 3.29 5.96
C SER A 72 -27.35 2.49 5.70
N ALA A 73 -27.15 1.38 6.41
CA ALA A 73 -26.02 0.49 6.19
C ALA A 73 -26.01 -0.02 4.74
N PRO A 74 -24.97 0.27 3.94
CA PRO A 74 -24.83 -0.34 2.63
C PRO A 74 -24.70 -1.86 2.77
N ASP A 75 -25.37 -2.62 1.88
CA ASP A 75 -25.27 -4.09 1.86
C ASP A 75 -23.82 -4.58 1.73
N SER A 76 -22.94 -3.76 1.15
CA SER A 76 -21.51 -4.04 1.01
C SER A 76 -20.77 -4.17 2.33
N LEU A 77 -21.25 -3.58 3.43
CA LEU A 77 -20.60 -3.71 4.75
C LEU A 77 -20.59 -5.16 5.24
N ASN A 78 -21.64 -5.92 4.91
CA ASN A 78 -21.70 -7.34 5.26
C ASN A 78 -20.67 -8.20 4.49
N LYS A 79 -20.01 -7.67 3.46
CA LYS A 79 -18.98 -8.39 2.70
C LYS A 79 -17.65 -8.43 3.43
N TYR A 80 -17.34 -7.44 4.27
CA TYR A 80 -16.18 -7.52 5.14
C TYR A 80 -16.42 -8.58 6.20
N LYS A 81 -15.54 -9.59 6.23
CA LYS A 81 -15.65 -10.79 7.07
C LYS A 81 -14.45 -11.00 7.96
N PHE A 82 -13.36 -10.28 7.72
CA PHE A 82 -12.13 -10.46 8.45
C PHE A 82 -11.47 -9.13 8.75
N VAL A 83 -10.80 -9.04 9.90
CA VAL A 83 -9.74 -8.08 10.14
C VAL A 83 -8.41 -8.80 10.13
N ILE A 84 -7.38 -8.16 9.56
CA ILE A 84 -6.01 -8.63 9.66
C ILE A 84 -5.31 -7.75 10.69
N TYR A 85 -4.88 -8.37 11.79
CA TYR A 85 -4.10 -7.72 12.83
C TYR A 85 -2.85 -8.53 13.11
N LYS A 86 -1.68 -7.86 13.22
CA LYS A 86 -0.37 -8.52 13.35
C LYS A 86 -0.20 -9.69 12.36
N ARG A 87 -0.62 -9.46 11.11
CA ARG A 87 -0.52 -10.37 9.95
C ARG A 87 -1.38 -11.63 10.06
N LYS A 88 -2.33 -11.70 11.00
CA LYS A 88 -3.25 -12.83 11.17
C LYS A 88 -4.69 -12.39 10.86
N PRO A 89 -5.44 -13.15 10.06
CA PRO A 89 -6.85 -12.88 9.84
C PRO A 89 -7.68 -13.36 11.05
N HIS A 90 -8.65 -12.55 11.45
CA HIS A 90 -9.62 -12.82 12.51
C HIS A 90 -11.03 -12.55 11.98
N ALA A 91 -11.95 -13.47 12.21
CA ALA A 91 -13.32 -13.35 11.75
C ALA A 91 -14.06 -12.23 12.49
N VAL A 92 -14.81 -11.43 11.74
CA VAL A 92 -15.62 -10.33 12.26
C VAL A 92 -17.00 -10.31 11.60
N SER A 93 -17.95 -9.75 12.33
CA SER A 93 -19.30 -9.51 11.85
C SER A 93 -19.63 -8.03 11.92
N PHE A 94 -20.31 -7.52 10.88
CA PHE A 94 -20.91 -6.19 10.93
C PHE A 94 -21.96 -6.14 12.03
N LEU A 95 -21.87 -5.12 12.90
CA LEU A 95 -22.75 -4.97 14.04
C LEU A 95 -23.80 -3.89 13.80
N ARG A 96 -23.38 -2.64 13.59
CA ARG A 96 -24.27 -1.47 13.41
C ARG A 96 -23.49 -0.22 13.05
N PHE A 97 -24.21 0.88 12.81
CA PHE A 97 -23.64 2.23 12.89
C PHE A 97 -23.43 2.67 14.35
N GLN A 98 -22.31 3.34 14.61
CA GLN A 98 -22.02 4.06 15.84
C GLN A 98 -22.11 5.57 15.57
N PRO A 99 -23.06 6.29 16.19
CA PRO A 99 -23.11 7.75 16.07
C PRO A 99 -21.97 8.39 16.85
N GLU A 100 -21.56 9.58 16.43
CA GLU A 100 -20.58 10.38 17.14
C GLU A 100 -21.11 10.86 18.48
N ASN A 101 -20.25 10.89 19.51
CA ASN A 101 -20.50 11.61 20.74
C ASN A 101 -19.76 12.95 20.70
N ALA A 102 -20.37 13.97 20.09
CA ALA A 102 -19.73 15.26 19.81
C ALA A 102 -19.19 15.95 21.07
N GLU A 103 -19.84 15.76 22.23
CA GLU A 103 -19.42 16.37 23.50
C GLU A 103 -18.10 15.80 24.03
N MET A 104 -17.83 14.52 23.76
CA MET A 104 -16.67 13.79 24.29
C MET A 104 -15.63 13.44 23.21
N ASN A 105 -15.92 13.70 21.94
CA ASN A 105 -15.04 13.36 20.85
C ASN A 105 -13.82 14.30 20.81
N THR A 106 -12.64 13.73 21.02
CA THR A 106 -11.36 14.46 20.99
C THR A 106 -10.80 14.66 19.58
N GLY A 107 -11.51 14.20 18.54
CA GLY A 107 -11.10 14.17 17.14
C GLY A 107 -10.14 13.02 16.77
N ARG A 108 -9.61 12.31 17.77
CA ARG A 108 -8.53 11.32 17.62
C ARG A 108 -9.02 9.93 17.22
N ASP A 109 -8.29 9.29 16.32
CA ASP A 109 -8.49 7.93 15.83
C ASP A 109 -7.68 6.94 16.68
N SER A 110 -8.07 6.80 17.94
CA SER A 110 -7.39 5.94 18.91
C SER A 110 -8.40 5.17 19.75
N TYR A 111 -7.92 4.09 20.40
CA TYR A 111 -8.75 3.32 21.31
C TYR A 111 -9.34 4.17 22.45
N ARG A 112 -8.65 5.23 22.87
CA ARG A 112 -9.09 6.15 23.94
C ARG A 112 -10.32 6.96 23.56
N ASN A 113 -10.47 7.26 22.27
CA ASN A 113 -11.59 8.03 21.75
C ASN A 113 -12.62 7.15 21.02
N PHE A 114 -12.40 5.82 20.99
CA PHE A 114 -13.15 4.89 20.15
C PHE A 114 -14.66 5.00 20.32
N ASP A 115 -15.15 5.05 21.55
CA ASP A 115 -16.59 5.11 21.86
C ASP A 115 -17.24 6.44 21.44
N ASN A 116 -16.45 7.47 21.14
CA ASN A 116 -16.93 8.79 20.75
C ASN A 116 -16.87 9.03 19.23
N LEU A 117 -16.21 8.17 18.48
CA LEU A 117 -16.06 8.28 17.03
C LEU A 117 -17.31 7.79 16.29
N SER A 118 -17.63 8.41 15.15
CA SER A 118 -18.66 7.92 14.22
C SER A 118 -18.11 6.92 13.21
N GLY A 119 -18.92 5.90 12.89
CA GLY A 119 -18.57 4.94 11.84
C GLY A 119 -19.34 3.64 11.87
N TRP A 120 -18.95 2.71 11.00
CA TRP A 120 -19.51 1.37 10.93
C TRP A 120 -18.74 0.43 11.85
N LEU A 121 -19.47 -0.14 12.80
CA LEU A 121 -18.93 -0.97 13.86
C LEU A 121 -18.98 -2.44 13.46
N TYR A 122 -17.84 -3.11 13.61
CA TYR A 122 -17.68 -4.55 13.50
C TYR A 122 -17.32 -5.10 14.87
N THR A 123 -17.65 -6.36 15.11
CA THR A 123 -17.28 -7.08 16.33
C THR A 123 -16.55 -8.37 15.97
N MET A 124 -15.59 -8.75 16.79
CA MET A 124 -14.85 -10.00 16.58
C MET A 124 -15.66 -11.21 17.03
N ASP A 125 -15.75 -12.21 16.15
CA ASP A 125 -16.55 -13.41 16.42
C ASP A 125 -15.96 -14.28 17.56
N SER A 126 -14.65 -14.20 17.77
CA SER A 126 -13.91 -14.97 18.79
C SER A 126 -13.69 -14.24 20.12
N GLY A 127 -14.30 -13.06 20.32
CA GLY A 127 -14.14 -12.26 21.54
C GLY A 127 -13.19 -11.08 21.35
N LYS A 128 -11.92 -11.19 21.76
CA LYS A 128 -10.92 -10.09 21.72
C LYS A 128 -9.57 -10.49 21.13
N LEU A 129 -8.91 -9.58 20.42
CA LEU A 129 -7.58 -9.80 19.84
C LEU A 129 -6.49 -9.93 20.91
N LEU A 130 -6.60 -9.13 21.97
CA LEU A 130 -5.65 -9.14 23.08
C LEU A 130 -6.08 -10.14 24.17
N GLU A 131 -5.34 -11.24 24.26
CA GLU A 131 -5.48 -12.20 25.33
C GLU A 131 -4.78 -11.70 26.61
N ASN A 132 -5.56 -11.50 27.68
CA ASN A 132 -5.07 -11.15 29.03
C ASN A 132 -4.25 -9.84 29.13
N PRO A 133 -4.81 -8.68 28.75
CA PRO A 133 -4.17 -7.40 29.01
C PRO A 133 -3.96 -7.21 30.52
N LYS A 134 -2.77 -6.78 30.92
CA LYS A 134 -2.40 -6.52 32.31
C LYS A 134 -2.70 -5.08 32.70
N ASP A 135 -2.54 -4.15 31.76
CA ASP A 135 -2.83 -2.73 31.94
C ASP A 135 -3.08 -2.03 30.58
N GLU A 136 -3.21 -0.71 30.62
CA GLU A 136 -3.48 0.13 29.44
C GLU A 136 -2.31 0.20 28.43
N TRP A 137 -1.09 -0.18 28.82
CA TRP A 137 0.04 -0.27 27.89
C TRP A 137 -0.07 -1.48 26.98
N ASP A 138 -0.85 -2.49 27.40
CA ASP A 138 -1.16 -3.66 26.57
C ASP A 138 -2.25 -3.37 25.52
N ALA A 139 -2.78 -2.15 25.42
CA ALA A 139 -3.84 -1.77 24.46
C ALA A 139 -3.45 -1.96 22.99
N ILE A 140 -4.46 -2.05 22.11
CA ILE A 140 -4.24 -1.99 20.66
C ILE A 140 -4.02 -0.53 20.25
N TRP A 141 -2.76 -0.20 19.97
CA TRP A 141 -2.35 1.10 19.45
C TRP A 141 -2.45 1.20 17.93
N ASP A 142 -2.30 0.07 17.25
CA ASP A 142 -2.27 0.01 15.78
C ASP A 142 -3.67 -0.18 15.18
N ALA A 143 -3.87 0.34 13.97
CA ALA A 143 -5.05 -0.01 13.19
C ALA A 143 -5.02 -1.47 12.73
N ALA A 144 -6.20 -2.02 12.41
CA ALA A 144 -6.32 -3.32 11.75
C ALA A 144 -6.80 -3.12 10.30
N LEU A 145 -6.53 -4.10 9.43
CA LEU A 145 -6.96 -4.04 8.02
C LEU A 145 -8.23 -4.87 7.84
N LEU A 146 -9.37 -4.23 7.57
CA LEU A 146 -10.65 -4.88 7.31
C LEU A 146 -10.72 -5.34 5.84
N VAL A 147 -11.04 -6.62 5.63
CA VAL A 147 -11.04 -7.28 4.32
C VAL A 147 -12.24 -8.21 4.14
N ASP A 148 -12.59 -8.49 2.88
CA ASP A 148 -13.58 -9.52 2.56
C ASP A 148 -12.95 -10.91 2.43
N ASP A 149 -13.79 -11.93 2.33
CA ASP A 149 -13.36 -13.32 2.14
C ASP A 149 -12.61 -13.53 0.81
N LEU A 150 -12.97 -12.76 -0.23
CA LEU A 150 -12.35 -12.89 -1.53
C LEU A 150 -10.91 -12.39 -1.53
N PHE A 151 -10.60 -11.36 -0.73
CA PHE A 151 -9.25 -10.87 -0.50
C PHE A 151 -8.36 -12.01 0.01
N LEU A 152 -8.76 -12.72 1.06
CA LEU A 152 -7.97 -13.83 1.64
C LEU A 152 -7.87 -15.04 0.69
N LYS A 153 -8.85 -15.26 -0.17
CA LYS A 153 -8.82 -16.34 -1.18
C LYS A 153 -7.87 -16.04 -2.35
N GLN A 154 -7.66 -14.77 -2.67
CA GLN A 154 -6.85 -14.35 -3.82
C GLN A 154 -5.44 -13.91 -3.44
N ASN A 155 -5.19 -13.60 -2.17
CA ASN A 155 -3.93 -13.05 -1.69
C ASN A 155 -3.28 -14.00 -0.69
N ASP A 156 -2.07 -14.46 -1.00
CA ASP A 156 -1.23 -15.18 -0.05
C ASP A 156 -0.61 -14.15 0.91
N ILE A 157 -0.93 -14.23 2.20
CA ILE A 157 -0.24 -13.45 3.23
C ILE A 157 1.15 -14.04 3.44
N LEU A 158 2.19 -13.26 3.16
CA LEU A 158 3.56 -13.73 3.25
C LEU A 158 4.02 -13.76 4.72
N PRO A 159 4.67 -14.86 5.18
CA PRO A 159 5.15 -14.96 6.54
C PRO A 159 6.35 -14.02 6.76
N PHE A 160 6.46 -13.53 7.99
CA PHE A 160 7.56 -12.68 8.43
C PHE A 160 8.50 -13.49 9.31
N LYS A 161 9.79 -13.18 9.23
CA LYS A 161 10.83 -13.78 10.09
C LYS A 161 11.27 -12.77 11.14
N ASP A 162 12.12 -13.19 12.07
CA ASP A 162 12.73 -12.24 13.00
C ASP A 162 13.53 -11.16 12.25
N GLU A 163 13.82 -10.06 12.95
CA GLU A 163 14.64 -8.99 12.39
C GLU A 163 15.96 -9.55 11.85
N SER A 164 16.31 -9.09 10.64
CA SER A 164 17.51 -9.56 9.95
C SER A 164 18.28 -8.36 9.44
N ALA A 165 19.57 -8.26 9.74
CA ALA A 165 20.38 -7.18 9.22
C ALA A 165 20.54 -7.27 7.69
N PRO A 166 20.55 -6.13 6.97
CA PRO A 166 20.86 -6.15 5.55
C PRO A 166 22.30 -6.61 5.32
N THR A 167 22.49 -7.40 4.26
CA THR A 167 23.81 -7.88 3.86
C THR A 167 24.73 -6.71 3.48
N ALA A 168 26.05 -6.94 3.51
CA ALA A 168 27.03 -5.96 3.07
C ALA A 168 26.78 -5.51 1.62
N ASP A 169 26.37 -6.43 0.74
CA ASP A 169 26.11 -6.16 -0.67
C ASP A 169 24.93 -5.19 -0.86
N ILE A 170 23.86 -5.33 -0.07
CA ILE A 170 22.71 -4.40 -0.09
C ILE A 170 23.17 -3.00 0.33
N LYS A 171 23.97 -2.90 1.40
CA LYS A 171 24.51 -1.61 1.86
C LYS A 171 25.37 -0.96 0.79
N VAL A 172 26.29 -1.71 0.17
CA VAL A 172 27.15 -1.23 -0.92
C VAL A 172 26.32 -0.79 -2.12
N ALA A 173 25.29 -1.54 -2.50
CA ALA A 173 24.40 -1.19 -3.61
C ALA A 173 23.66 0.13 -3.35
N LEU A 174 23.12 0.30 -2.14
CA LEU A 174 22.46 1.54 -1.71
C LEU A 174 23.44 2.72 -1.68
N GLU A 175 24.60 2.59 -1.03
CA GLU A 175 25.61 3.65 -1.00
C GLU A 175 26.08 4.07 -2.39
N LYS A 176 26.26 3.10 -3.29
CA LYS A 176 26.61 3.36 -4.69
C LYS A 176 25.49 4.07 -5.44
N LYS A 177 24.22 3.67 -5.23
CA LYS A 177 23.06 4.30 -5.88
C LYS A 177 22.94 5.79 -5.53
N TYR A 178 23.13 6.14 -4.26
CA TYR A 178 22.95 7.52 -3.79
C TYR A 178 24.24 8.34 -3.74
N GLY A 179 25.41 7.71 -3.89
CA GLY A 179 26.70 8.37 -3.73
C GLY A 179 26.91 8.94 -2.31
N ARG A 180 26.30 8.30 -1.30
CA ARG A 180 26.31 8.72 0.11
C ARG A 180 26.57 7.51 0.99
N LYS A 181 27.26 7.70 2.12
CA LYS A 181 27.42 6.66 3.14
C LYS A 181 26.15 6.50 3.97
N ILE A 182 25.82 5.27 4.33
CA ILE A 182 24.71 5.00 5.24
C ILE A 182 25.18 5.39 6.66
N LYS A 183 24.40 6.25 7.32
CA LYS A 183 24.58 6.64 8.74
C LYS A 183 24.11 5.50 9.64
N SER A 184 22.90 5.01 9.40
CA SER A 184 22.28 3.95 10.20
C SER A 184 21.34 3.08 9.35
N VAL A 185 21.25 1.81 9.73
CA VAL A 185 20.12 0.95 9.36
C VAL A 185 19.12 1.07 10.49
N VAL A 186 17.96 1.64 10.18
CA VAL A 186 16.92 1.98 11.16
C VAL A 186 16.12 0.75 11.52
N SER A 187 15.68 0.00 10.51
CA SER A 187 14.96 -1.25 10.69
C SER A 187 15.14 -2.14 9.47
N SER A 188 14.99 -3.45 9.67
CA SER A 188 15.17 -4.43 8.60
C SER A 188 14.39 -5.71 8.90
N GLN A 189 13.47 -6.04 8.01
CA GLN A 189 12.46 -7.08 8.21
C GLN A 189 12.47 -8.04 7.03
N ALA A 190 12.80 -9.31 7.29
CA ALA A 190 12.70 -10.37 6.29
C ALA A 190 11.28 -10.94 6.23
N PHE A 191 10.82 -11.28 5.03
CA PHE A 191 9.52 -11.90 4.80
C PHE A 191 9.50 -12.77 3.52
N GLY A 192 8.42 -13.53 3.34
CA GLY A 192 8.30 -14.60 2.35
C GLY A 192 8.66 -15.96 2.94
N GLU A 193 8.20 -17.03 2.29
CA GLU A 193 8.37 -18.42 2.75
C GLU A 193 9.81 -18.76 3.12
N LYS A 194 10.76 -18.29 2.30
CA LYS A 194 12.20 -18.51 2.52
C LYS A 194 12.89 -17.29 3.13
N GLY A 195 12.18 -16.20 3.39
CA GLY A 195 12.78 -14.93 3.77
C GLY A 195 13.53 -14.30 2.60
N GLU A 196 13.06 -14.56 1.38
CA GLU A 196 13.67 -14.09 0.15
C GLU A 196 13.51 -12.58 -0.06
N TYR A 197 12.55 -11.95 0.63
CA TYR A 197 12.36 -10.50 0.62
C TYR A 197 12.93 -9.87 1.89
N LEU A 198 13.51 -8.69 1.72
CA LEU A 198 14.00 -7.86 2.82
C LEU A 198 13.50 -6.43 2.64
N PHE A 199 12.75 -5.94 3.63
CA PHE A 199 12.28 -4.55 3.72
C PHE A 199 13.20 -3.79 4.68
N VAL A 200 13.88 -2.75 4.21
CA VAL A 200 14.95 -2.06 4.95
C VAL A 200 14.70 -0.56 4.97
N ASN A 201 14.81 0.05 6.14
CA ASN A 201 14.86 1.50 6.30
C ASN A 201 16.30 1.91 6.62
N VAL A 202 16.84 2.87 5.88
CA VAL A 202 18.20 3.40 6.09
C VAL A 202 18.18 4.91 6.11
N GLN A 203 19.05 5.49 6.95
CA GLN A 203 19.36 6.91 6.94
C GLN A 203 20.76 7.09 6.34
N PHE A 204 20.91 8.02 5.41
CA PHE A 204 22.21 8.41 4.88
C PHE A 204 22.80 9.58 5.69
N PHE A 205 24.12 9.72 5.66
CA PHE A 205 24.75 10.96 6.11
C PHE A 205 24.26 12.14 5.28
N ASN A 206 24.05 13.28 5.95
CA ASN A 206 23.60 14.50 5.30
C ASN A 206 24.62 15.01 4.29
N LYS A 207 24.13 15.67 3.24
CA LYS A 207 24.96 16.42 2.29
C LYS A 207 24.65 17.90 2.45
N GLY A 208 25.44 18.59 3.28
CA GLY A 208 25.06 19.94 3.73
C GLY A 208 23.76 19.89 4.51
N ALA A 209 22.78 20.69 4.11
CA ALA A 209 21.44 20.72 4.71
C ALA A 209 20.46 19.68 4.13
N GLU A 210 20.93 18.75 3.27
CA GLU A 210 20.08 17.73 2.68
C GLU A 210 20.12 16.43 3.50
N ALA A 211 19.02 16.12 4.17
CA ALA A 211 18.78 14.84 4.82
C ALA A 211 18.17 13.84 3.85
N LEU A 212 18.47 12.55 4.03
CA LEU A 212 17.92 11.49 3.19
C LEU A 212 17.68 10.21 3.99
N GLY A 213 16.40 9.85 4.12
CA GLY A 213 15.93 8.52 4.50
C GLY A 213 15.51 7.73 3.27
N VAL A 214 15.71 6.42 3.28
CA VAL A 214 15.29 5.53 2.19
C VAL A 214 14.67 4.27 2.76
N THR A 215 13.51 3.92 2.23
CA THR A 215 12.94 2.57 2.36
C THR A 215 13.31 1.77 1.12
N ALA A 216 13.89 0.60 1.29
CA ALA A 216 14.31 -0.28 0.22
C ALA A 216 13.64 -1.65 0.34
N LEU A 217 13.24 -2.20 -0.80
CA LEU A 217 12.87 -3.60 -0.93
C LEU A 217 13.97 -4.33 -1.66
N CYS A 218 14.43 -5.44 -1.10
CA CYS A 218 15.40 -6.33 -1.72
C CYS A 218 14.77 -7.72 -1.91
N LYS A 219 15.24 -8.45 -2.92
CA LYS A 219 14.91 -9.85 -3.16
C LYS A 219 16.18 -10.66 -3.40
N ASN A 220 16.37 -11.74 -2.64
CA ASN A 220 17.55 -12.61 -2.72
C ASN A 220 18.89 -11.82 -2.72
N GLY A 221 19.02 -10.85 -1.81
CA GLY A 221 20.22 -10.03 -1.68
C GLY A 221 20.40 -8.93 -2.74
N SER A 222 19.48 -8.81 -3.71
CA SER A 222 19.52 -7.78 -4.75
C SER A 222 18.51 -6.67 -4.46
N LEU A 223 18.91 -5.42 -4.68
CA LEU A 223 18.02 -4.27 -4.56
C LEU A 223 16.93 -4.34 -5.65
N LEU A 224 15.67 -4.40 -5.22
CA LEU A 224 14.51 -4.51 -6.10
C LEU A 224 13.86 -3.14 -6.31
N ALA A 225 13.65 -2.37 -5.25
CA ALA A 225 13.04 -1.04 -5.33
C ALA A 225 13.47 -0.14 -4.18
N THR A 226 13.31 1.18 -4.36
CA THR A 226 13.47 2.16 -3.29
C THR A 226 12.35 3.19 -3.29
N LYS A 227 12.08 3.75 -2.12
CA LYS A 227 11.28 4.94 -1.89
C LYS A 227 12.12 5.92 -1.08
N ASP A 228 12.26 7.12 -1.61
CA ASP A 228 13.15 8.14 -1.06
C ASP A 228 12.34 9.13 -0.22
N PHE A 229 12.93 9.56 0.90
CA PHE A 229 12.38 10.55 1.82
C PHE A 229 13.39 11.69 1.97
N PRO A 230 13.56 12.53 0.93
CA PRO A 230 14.41 13.72 1.03
C PRO A 230 13.76 14.75 1.95
N ALA A 231 14.58 15.41 2.78
CA ALA A 231 14.13 16.48 3.67
C ALA A 231 15.23 17.52 3.87
N ALA A 232 14.84 18.71 4.32
CA ALA A 232 15.80 19.69 4.83
C ALA A 232 16.21 19.28 6.25
N TRP A 233 17.50 19.30 6.53
CA TRP A 233 18.00 19.03 7.87
C TRP A 233 17.60 20.13 8.84
N ASN A 234 17.10 19.72 9.99
CA ASN A 234 16.80 20.49 11.18
C ASN A 234 17.17 19.59 12.37
N ASP A 235 17.75 20.16 13.43
CA ASP A 235 18.16 19.38 14.60
C ASP A 235 16.97 18.88 15.42
N GLU A 236 15.78 19.46 15.24
CA GLU A 236 14.57 19.15 16.04
C GLU A 236 13.57 18.22 15.34
N SER A 237 13.34 18.41 14.03
CA SER A 237 12.27 17.72 13.30
C SER A 237 12.57 17.70 11.80
N VAL A 238 13.00 16.55 11.27
CA VAL A 238 13.38 16.39 9.86
C VAL A 238 12.26 15.77 9.03
N TRP A 239 11.74 14.62 9.46
CA TRP A 239 10.66 13.88 8.83
C TRP A 239 9.38 13.86 9.66
N ARG A 240 9.50 13.96 10.99
CA ARG A 240 8.40 13.98 11.95
C ARG A 240 8.69 14.98 13.07
N VAL A 241 7.65 15.36 13.80
CA VAL A 241 7.79 16.17 15.02
C VAL A 241 8.60 15.38 16.03
N ASP A 242 9.55 16.06 16.67
CA ASP A 242 10.43 15.53 17.71
C ASP A 242 11.18 14.24 17.29
N ASP A 243 11.53 14.11 16.01
CA ASP A 243 12.33 12.99 15.54
C ASP A 243 13.84 13.15 15.80
N GLU A 244 14.28 14.31 16.29
CA GLU A 244 15.69 14.62 16.58
C GLU A 244 16.61 14.33 15.37
N GLY A 245 16.05 14.42 14.16
CA GLY A 245 16.73 14.08 12.91
C GLY A 245 16.98 12.59 12.68
N GLU A 246 16.25 11.71 13.36
CA GLU A 246 16.22 10.27 13.13
C GLU A 246 15.17 9.87 12.10
N PHE A 247 15.60 9.11 11.10
CA PHE A 247 14.67 8.54 10.14
C PHE A 247 14.04 7.27 10.72
N HIS A 248 12.72 7.15 10.65
CA HIS A 248 12.01 5.92 11.06
C HIS A 248 11.46 5.11 9.88
N GLY A 249 11.28 5.76 8.71
CA GLY A 249 10.78 5.15 7.48
C GLY A 249 9.38 4.54 7.58
N LEU A 250 9.04 3.76 6.56
CA LEU A 250 7.79 2.99 6.52
C LEU A 250 7.88 1.79 7.45
N GLN A 251 6.82 1.52 8.19
CA GLN A 251 6.62 0.24 8.87
C GLN A 251 5.82 -0.69 7.96
N LEU A 252 6.26 -1.94 7.85
CA LEU A 252 5.59 -2.96 7.03
C LEU A 252 4.61 -3.77 7.90
N ASP A 253 3.32 -3.50 7.71
CA ASP A 253 2.24 -4.14 8.46
C ASP A 253 1.96 -5.54 7.90
N LEU A 254 1.78 -5.60 6.57
CA LEU A 254 1.37 -6.79 5.83
C LEU A 254 2.05 -6.82 4.46
N ALA A 255 2.43 -8.00 4.00
CA ALA A 255 2.85 -8.24 2.63
C ALA A 255 2.01 -9.36 2.04
N THR A 256 1.50 -9.17 0.83
CA THR A 256 0.65 -10.14 0.15
C THR A 256 1.13 -10.41 -1.27
N LEU A 257 0.86 -11.60 -1.77
CA LEU A 257 1.13 -11.99 -3.15
C LEU A 257 -0.16 -12.43 -3.83
N CYS A 258 -0.52 -11.78 -4.94
CA CYS A 258 -1.66 -12.18 -5.77
C CYS A 258 -1.21 -12.23 -7.23
N ASN A 259 -1.28 -13.41 -7.84
CA ASN A 259 -0.86 -13.63 -9.24
C ASN A 259 0.55 -13.10 -9.56
N GLY A 260 1.48 -13.23 -8.61
CA GLY A 260 2.86 -12.76 -8.74
C GLY A 260 3.07 -11.26 -8.46
N VAL A 261 2.01 -10.51 -8.18
CA VAL A 261 2.07 -9.11 -7.76
C VAL A 261 2.24 -9.06 -6.24
N LEU A 262 3.36 -8.50 -5.80
CA LEU A 262 3.64 -8.22 -4.40
C LEU A 262 3.02 -6.88 -4.02
N THR A 263 2.14 -6.89 -3.04
CA THR A 263 1.53 -5.69 -2.44
C THR A 263 1.99 -5.57 -0.99
N LEU A 264 2.50 -4.40 -0.63
CA LEU A 264 3.01 -4.06 0.70
C LEU A 264 2.06 -3.06 1.34
N TYR A 265 1.50 -3.40 2.50
CA TYR A 265 0.70 -2.50 3.32
C TYR A 265 1.58 -1.93 4.41
N THR A 266 1.61 -0.61 4.52
CA THR A 266 2.56 0.09 5.37
C THR A 266 1.91 1.18 6.18
N ALA A 267 2.39 1.36 7.40
CA ALA A 267 2.15 2.53 8.22
C ALA A 267 3.33 3.50 8.13
N ASN A 268 3.03 4.80 8.10
CA ASN A 268 4.00 5.87 8.25
C ASN A 268 3.48 6.87 9.27
N PHE A 269 4.12 6.90 10.44
CA PHE A 269 3.81 7.91 11.45
C PHE A 269 4.19 9.28 10.89
N GLY A 270 3.23 10.19 10.86
CA GLY A 270 3.45 11.60 10.60
C GLY A 270 3.51 12.37 11.91
N ALA A 271 3.51 13.71 11.80
CA ALA A 271 3.48 14.60 12.94
C ALA A 271 2.23 14.42 13.83
N GLU A 272 1.07 14.20 13.20
CA GLU A 272 -0.22 14.26 13.87
C GLU A 272 -0.97 12.92 13.90
N GLY A 273 -0.33 11.84 13.46
CA GLY A 273 -0.97 10.53 13.39
C GLY A 273 -0.29 9.57 12.43
N THR A 274 -1.05 8.61 11.92
CA THR A 274 -0.50 7.54 11.08
C THR A 274 -1.14 7.54 9.71
N ASN A 275 -0.30 7.56 8.67
CA ASN A 275 -0.72 7.39 7.29
C ASN A 275 -0.52 5.93 6.89
N TYR A 276 -1.59 5.28 6.45
CA TYR A 276 -1.54 3.94 5.92
C TYR A 276 -1.62 3.98 4.40
N ALA A 277 -0.82 3.14 3.75
CA ALA A 277 -0.80 3.05 2.31
C ALA A 277 -0.54 1.61 1.86
N SER A 278 -0.95 1.28 0.64
CA SER A 278 -0.43 0.09 -0.04
C SER A 278 0.49 0.48 -1.19
N TYR A 279 1.50 -0.35 -1.44
CA TYR A 279 2.45 -0.17 -2.53
C TYR A 279 2.60 -1.46 -3.33
N VAL A 280 2.68 -1.31 -4.65
CA VAL A 280 3.18 -2.34 -5.56
C VAL A 280 4.54 -1.93 -6.11
N ILE A 281 5.33 -2.89 -6.57
CA ILE A 281 6.64 -2.59 -7.16
C ILE A 281 6.52 -2.43 -8.66
N LYS A 282 6.90 -1.25 -9.17
CA LYS A 282 6.92 -0.95 -10.59
C LYS A 282 8.19 -0.19 -10.95
N ASP A 283 8.90 -0.69 -11.97
CA ASP A 283 10.09 -0.05 -12.54
C ASP A 283 11.15 0.34 -11.49
N GLY A 284 11.36 -0.53 -10.48
CA GLY A 284 12.33 -0.29 -9.41
C GLY A 284 11.92 0.73 -8.36
N SER A 285 10.62 1.06 -8.28
CA SER A 285 10.05 2.02 -7.34
C SER A 285 8.79 1.50 -6.67
N PHE A 286 8.42 2.13 -5.56
CA PHE A 286 7.16 1.90 -4.87
C PHE A 286 6.07 2.73 -5.56
N ALA A 287 5.19 2.07 -6.29
CA ALA A 287 4.01 2.68 -6.91
C ALA A 287 2.78 2.49 -6.03
N ASP A 288 1.80 3.39 -6.14
CA ASP A 288 0.54 3.32 -5.41
C ASP A 288 -0.19 1.99 -5.67
N GLY A 289 -0.55 1.29 -4.60
CA GLY A 289 -1.30 0.03 -4.62
C GLY A 289 -2.83 0.23 -4.52
N GLY A 290 -3.30 1.47 -4.39
CA GLY A 290 -4.72 1.81 -4.37
C GLY A 290 -5.37 1.82 -2.98
N LEU A 291 -4.57 1.84 -1.91
CA LEU A 291 -5.04 2.09 -0.54
C LEU A 291 -4.28 3.30 0.01
N SER A 292 -5.04 4.23 0.59
CA SER A 292 -4.52 5.38 1.33
C SER A 292 -5.52 5.77 2.41
N ASP A 293 -5.12 5.66 3.68
CA ASP A 293 -5.92 6.07 4.85
C ASP A 293 -5.05 6.93 5.79
N THR A 294 -5.68 7.84 6.54
CA THR A 294 -4.97 8.66 7.54
C THR A 294 -5.77 8.69 8.83
N PHE A 295 -5.12 8.32 9.93
CA PHE A 295 -5.67 8.37 11.28
C PHE A 295 -4.96 9.47 12.06
N TYR A 296 -5.73 10.39 12.65
CA TYR A 296 -5.22 11.48 13.49
C TYR A 296 -5.04 10.97 14.93
N GLN A 297 -3.80 10.95 15.44
CA GLN A 297 -3.46 10.34 16.73
C GLN A 297 -2.56 11.23 17.61
N SER A 298 -2.42 12.52 17.28
CA SER A 298 -1.54 13.45 18.01
C SER A 298 -1.61 13.28 19.53
N PRO A 299 -0.45 13.27 20.24
CA PRO A 299 -0.41 13.30 21.70
C PRO A 299 -1.19 14.50 22.27
N GLU A 300 -1.61 14.37 23.53
CA GLU A 300 -2.10 15.50 24.37
C GLU A 300 -0.93 16.31 24.93
#